data_AF-A0A5N5ZB85-F1
#
_entry.id   AF-A0A5N5ZB85-F1
#
_cell.length_a   1.000
_cell.length_b   1.000
_cell.length_c   1.000
_cell.angle_alpha   90.00
_cell.angle_beta   90.00
_cell.angle_gamma   90.00
#
_symmetry.space_group_name_H-M   'P 1'
#
loop_
_entity.id
_entity.type
_entity.pdbx_description
1 polymer ?
#
loop_
_entity_poly.entity_id
_entity_poly.type
_entity_poly.pdbx_seq_one_letter_code
_entity_poly.pdbx_strand_id
1 'polypeptide(L)'
;MTTSYLKFPVLLLLFVMQYSFAQKNPSEDFRFLERTEHININLDKGNFEIVKNIHEKAEYVTANKLYFANEVLRFDSFTKIEDIEAVTYLPDSGKKLEVDYIETKHEFDDGIFYSDQQTKNFTFPGVTKGAITDLKYKEVINEPHFLGLFRFGTYAPTEKAVLRIEFPKNVEIGFKEFHTENISINFQKEEKKNHNIYTWTTENVAKFSAEDDAEAALYHLPHIILHIKNYTENGKTIPILNNVNDLYSWYASLAKQVDESDLKKVYEIAEDIAKKYKTNREKAEAIYNWVQENITYVAFEDGLGGFIPRGAASVCKNRYGDCKDMANLLYVMLNHVGIPAYRTWIGTRDRPYLYDEVPTPMVDNHMITATVIDNDTIFIDGTDSYVNFGMPSSFTQTKEALIGISPERFVLKKVPVQPAEKSKTLINTTITFEDGSIKASEKRVMTGYERVDFVTDYLYKKKDNTEEEFLNTTLALGNNKTKYQNITVSPIESKYKELTLAFDLQIENYAKTIGSKTILNLNIDRVLSKQKIDIETRKYAKKIDHQYQKEYTTTFIVPEGYTVTSVPKPITFDGKDYGFDIHYEQKDNQIIQHKSIYINTLRIEKEDFEAWNSFVKKLIKAYKKSIIIEK
;
A
#
# COMPACT_ATOMS: atom_id res chain seq x y z
N MET A 1 -22.03 -57.01 -60.34
CA MET A 1 -22.79 -55.94 -59.64
C MET A 1 -22.18 -55.81 -58.27
N THR A 2 -21.22 -54.88 -58.14
CA THR A 2 -21.38 -53.55 -57.50
C THR A 2 -21.43 -53.66 -55.98
N THR A 3 -20.31 -53.40 -55.28
CA THR A 3 -19.97 -52.11 -54.63
C THR A 3 -21.08 -51.62 -53.68
N SER A 4 -20.85 -51.38 -52.39
CA SER A 4 -20.08 -50.22 -51.92
C SER A 4 -19.88 -50.29 -50.39
N TYR A 5 -18.63 -50.09 -49.96
CA TYR A 5 -18.26 -49.72 -48.58
C TYR A 5 -18.36 -48.19 -48.46
N LEU A 6 -19.16 -47.68 -47.53
CA LEU A 6 -19.14 -46.26 -47.16
C LEU A 6 -17.94 -45.98 -46.24
N LYS A 7 -16.97 -45.23 -46.75
CA LYS A 7 -15.91 -44.58 -45.97
C LYS A 7 -16.43 -43.25 -45.41
N PHE A 8 -16.27 -43.06 -44.09
CA PHE A 8 -16.39 -41.76 -43.44
C PHE A 8 -15.24 -40.83 -43.89
N PRO A 9 -15.48 -39.53 -44.14
CA PRO A 9 -14.40 -38.59 -44.39
C PRO A 9 -13.77 -38.16 -43.07
N VAL A 10 -12.46 -38.35 -42.98
CA VAL A 10 -11.56 -37.75 -41.99
C VAL A 10 -11.57 -36.24 -42.22
N LEU A 11 -12.11 -35.47 -41.28
CA LEU A 11 -12.02 -34.02 -41.28
C LEU A 11 -10.64 -33.62 -40.76
N LEU A 12 -9.78 -33.18 -41.69
CA LEU A 12 -8.46 -32.64 -41.40
C LEU A 12 -8.64 -31.24 -40.77
N LEU A 13 -8.52 -31.13 -39.45
CA LEU A 13 -8.48 -29.85 -38.73
C LEU A 13 -7.11 -29.21 -38.94
N LEU A 14 -7.03 -28.28 -39.91
CA LEU A 14 -5.93 -27.36 -40.08
C LEU A 14 -5.86 -26.42 -38.87
N PHE A 15 -4.88 -26.65 -37.99
CA PHE A 15 -4.43 -25.66 -37.01
C PHE A 15 -3.84 -24.47 -37.77
N VAL A 16 -4.64 -23.44 -37.98
CA VAL A 16 -4.14 -22.12 -38.37
C VAL A 16 -3.52 -21.50 -37.11
N MET A 17 -2.20 -21.63 -36.97
CA MET A 17 -1.44 -20.74 -36.09
C MET A 17 -1.68 -19.31 -36.59
N GLN A 18 -2.54 -18.57 -35.88
CA GLN A 18 -2.56 -17.13 -36.02
C GLN A 18 -1.26 -16.61 -35.41
N TYR A 19 -0.25 -16.42 -36.27
CA TYR A 19 0.78 -15.42 -36.00
C TYR A 19 0.08 -14.07 -35.95
N SER A 20 -0.34 -13.68 -34.76
CA SER A 20 -0.67 -12.29 -34.45
C SER A 20 0.63 -11.50 -34.57
N PHE A 21 0.94 -11.03 -35.78
CA PHE A 21 1.83 -9.89 -35.91
C PHE A 21 1.20 -8.77 -35.08
N ALA A 22 1.79 -8.45 -33.94
CA ALA A 22 1.46 -7.25 -33.20
C ALA A 22 1.61 -6.07 -34.15
N GLN A 23 0.49 -5.59 -34.71
CA GLN A 23 0.48 -4.33 -35.44
C GLN A 23 1.07 -3.27 -34.51
N LYS A 24 2.12 -2.58 -34.98
CA LYS A 24 2.68 -1.40 -34.32
C LYS A 24 1.52 -0.48 -33.94
N ASN A 25 1.17 -0.44 -32.66
CA ASN A 25 0.04 0.34 -32.20
C ASN A 25 0.45 1.83 -32.27
N PRO A 26 -0.12 2.64 -33.18
CA PRO A 26 0.39 4.00 -33.46
C PRO A 26 0.17 4.99 -32.31
N SER A 27 -0.45 4.56 -31.21
CA SER A 27 -0.83 5.38 -30.06
C SER A 27 0.19 5.39 -28.92
N GLU A 28 1.27 4.61 -29.00
CA GLU A 28 2.28 4.57 -27.94
C GLU A 28 3.35 5.63 -28.20
N ASP A 29 3.73 6.38 -27.17
CA ASP A 29 4.72 7.47 -27.27
C ASP A 29 6.17 6.97 -27.06
N PHE A 30 6.33 5.86 -26.34
CA PHE A 30 7.60 5.28 -25.93
C PHE A 30 7.44 3.75 -25.79
N ARG A 31 8.47 3.00 -26.17
CA ARG A 31 8.49 1.53 -26.02
C ARG A 31 9.90 1.00 -25.83
N PHE A 32 10.04 -0.06 -25.05
CA PHE A 32 11.28 -0.84 -25.01
C PHE A 32 11.35 -1.76 -26.22
N LEU A 33 12.44 -1.68 -26.97
CA LEU A 33 12.80 -2.62 -28.02
C LEU A 33 13.40 -3.89 -27.40
N GLU A 34 14.23 -3.73 -26.36
CA GLU A 34 14.88 -4.82 -25.67
C GLU A 34 15.10 -4.46 -24.20
N ARG A 35 14.83 -5.41 -23.30
CA ARG A 35 15.24 -5.36 -21.90
C ARG A 35 15.88 -6.68 -21.53
N THR A 36 17.17 -6.66 -21.23
CA THR A 36 17.93 -7.86 -20.91
C THR A 36 18.60 -7.69 -19.55
N GLU A 37 18.41 -8.67 -18.68
CA GLU A 37 19.14 -8.82 -17.43
C GLU A 37 19.92 -10.13 -17.46
N HIS A 38 21.24 -10.05 -17.37
CA HIS A 38 22.11 -11.20 -17.30
C HIS A 38 22.86 -11.24 -15.97
N ILE A 39 22.39 -12.09 -15.08
CA ILE A 39 22.94 -12.37 -13.75
C ILE A 39 24.04 -13.42 -13.85
N ASN A 40 25.24 -13.09 -13.40
CA ASN A 40 26.34 -14.04 -13.23
C ASN A 40 26.60 -14.21 -11.74
N ILE A 41 26.59 -15.46 -11.27
CA ILE A 41 26.90 -15.83 -9.91
C ILE A 41 28.20 -16.62 -9.93
N ASN A 42 29.20 -16.13 -9.22
CA ASN A 42 30.40 -16.88 -8.87
C ASN A 42 30.40 -17.17 -7.36
N LEU A 43 31.04 -18.26 -6.97
CA LEU A 43 31.21 -18.66 -5.59
C LEU A 43 32.64 -19.11 -5.37
N ASP A 44 33.37 -18.41 -4.51
CA ASP A 44 34.70 -18.81 -4.04
C ASP A 44 34.74 -18.86 -2.51
N LYS A 45 34.94 -20.07 -1.99
CA LYS A 45 35.08 -20.34 -0.54
C LYS A 45 33.98 -19.70 0.33
N GLY A 46 32.73 -19.85 -0.08
CA GLY A 46 31.56 -19.27 0.61
C GLY A 46 31.28 -17.80 0.31
N ASN A 47 32.15 -17.11 -0.44
CA ASN A 47 31.93 -15.72 -0.86
C ASN A 47 31.28 -15.70 -2.24
N PHE A 48 30.11 -15.06 -2.32
CA PHE A 48 29.40 -14.84 -3.57
C PHE A 48 29.89 -13.55 -4.25
N GLU A 49 30.13 -13.63 -5.55
CA GLU A 49 30.26 -12.48 -6.42
C GLU A 49 29.08 -12.54 -7.41
N ILE A 50 28.15 -11.59 -7.28
CA ILE A 50 26.92 -11.56 -8.07
C ILE A 50 26.93 -10.28 -8.90
N VAL A 51 26.91 -10.42 -10.22
CA VAL A 51 26.92 -9.29 -11.16
C VAL A 51 25.78 -9.42 -12.14
N LYS A 52 24.85 -8.47 -12.12
CA LYS A 52 23.83 -8.33 -13.16
C LYS A 52 24.32 -7.36 -14.23
N ASN A 53 24.32 -7.81 -15.47
CA ASN A 53 24.57 -6.95 -16.63
C ASN A 53 23.21 -6.58 -17.20
N ILE A 54 22.87 -5.30 -17.14
CA ILE A 54 21.59 -4.77 -17.60
C ILE A 54 21.80 -4.11 -18.96
N HIS A 55 20.88 -4.37 -19.89
CA HIS A 55 20.81 -3.70 -21.18
C HIS A 55 19.36 -3.35 -21.49
N GLU A 56 19.09 -2.06 -21.66
CA GLU A 56 17.78 -1.56 -22.04
C GLU A 56 17.90 -0.69 -23.29
N LYS A 57 17.12 -1.04 -24.31
CA LYS A 57 17.05 -0.29 -25.56
C LYS A 57 15.61 0.13 -25.79
N ALA A 58 15.38 1.42 -26.05
CA ALA A 58 14.05 1.97 -26.18
C ALA A 58 13.92 2.94 -27.37
N GLU A 59 12.70 3.10 -27.87
CA GLU A 59 12.36 3.99 -28.99
C GLU A 59 11.31 5.02 -28.53
N TYR A 60 11.56 6.30 -28.86
CA TYR A 60 10.63 7.39 -28.66
C TYR A 60 9.75 7.56 -29.89
N VAL A 61 8.60 6.89 -29.91
CA VAL A 61 7.69 6.89 -31.05
C VAL A 61 7.08 8.28 -31.31
N THR A 62 6.92 9.09 -30.27
CA THR A 62 6.50 10.51 -30.36
C THR A 62 7.39 11.41 -29.49
N ALA A 63 7.17 12.73 -29.58
CA ALA A 63 7.83 13.72 -28.71
C ALA A 63 7.03 14.03 -27.43
N ASN A 64 5.94 13.31 -27.13
CA ASN A 64 5.02 13.67 -26.04
C ASN A 64 5.49 13.21 -24.66
N LYS A 65 6.35 12.18 -24.58
CA LYS A 65 6.80 11.58 -23.31
C LYS A 65 8.32 11.68 -23.13
N LEU A 66 8.86 12.89 -23.30
CA LEU A 66 10.29 13.16 -23.07
C LEU A 66 10.72 12.92 -21.61
N TYR A 67 9.79 12.78 -20.66
CA TYR A 67 10.15 12.46 -19.28
C TYR A 67 10.85 11.10 -19.15
N PHE A 68 10.61 10.14 -20.06
CA PHE A 68 11.35 8.87 -20.12
C PHE A 68 12.82 9.06 -20.49
N ALA A 69 13.22 10.25 -20.99
CA ALA A 69 14.62 10.54 -21.25
C ALA A 69 15.41 10.72 -19.95
N ASN A 70 14.74 10.97 -18.82
CA ASN A 70 15.38 11.03 -17.52
C ASN A 70 15.47 9.62 -16.93
N GLU A 71 16.69 9.19 -16.66
CA GLU A 71 16.96 7.91 -16.02
C GLU A 71 17.42 8.08 -14.58
N VAL A 72 16.99 7.15 -13.74
CA VAL A 72 17.30 7.09 -12.32
C VAL A 72 17.64 5.65 -11.94
N LEU A 73 18.92 5.36 -11.79
CA LEU A 73 19.41 4.04 -11.34
C LEU A 73 19.66 4.08 -9.84
N ARG A 74 18.89 3.28 -9.08
CA ARG A 74 18.97 3.19 -7.61
C ARG A 74 19.97 2.14 -7.16
N PHE A 75 20.67 2.43 -6.08
CA PHE A 75 21.69 1.56 -5.49
C PHE A 75 21.96 1.93 -4.02
N ASP A 76 22.61 1.05 -3.27
CA ASP A 76 22.78 1.16 -1.82
C ASP A 76 24.04 0.41 -1.33
N SER A 77 24.18 0.14 -0.04
CA SER A 77 25.35 -0.60 0.48
C SER A 77 25.42 -2.04 -0.02
N PHE A 78 24.31 -2.65 -0.40
CA PHE A 78 24.28 -4.03 -0.90
C PHE A 78 24.46 -4.10 -2.41
N THR A 79 24.18 -3.00 -3.11
CA THR A 79 24.10 -2.94 -4.55
C THR A 79 24.93 -1.79 -5.09
N LYS A 80 25.90 -2.05 -5.97
CA LYS A 80 26.69 -1.00 -6.63
C LYS A 80 26.37 -0.91 -8.11
N ILE A 81 26.37 0.30 -8.65
CA ILE A 81 26.20 0.53 -10.09
C ILE A 81 27.54 0.92 -10.71
N GLU A 82 27.96 0.16 -11.70
CA GLU A 82 29.24 0.31 -12.40
C GLU A 82 29.03 0.30 -13.93
N ASP A 83 30.05 0.75 -14.67
CA ASP A 83 30.14 0.66 -16.13
C ASP A 83 28.90 1.17 -16.89
N ILE A 84 28.37 2.34 -16.49
CA ILE A 84 27.20 2.94 -17.16
C ILE A 84 27.61 3.45 -18.55
N GLU A 85 27.04 2.88 -19.59
CA GLU A 85 27.07 3.36 -20.96
C GLU A 85 25.65 3.77 -21.37
N ALA A 86 25.44 5.06 -21.65
CA ALA A 86 24.13 5.60 -22.01
C ALA A 86 24.23 6.47 -23.27
N VAL A 87 23.44 6.14 -24.29
CA VAL A 87 23.55 6.71 -25.64
C VAL A 87 22.18 6.99 -26.25
N THR A 88 22.06 8.10 -26.97
CA THR A 88 20.95 8.39 -27.89
C THR A 88 21.41 8.27 -29.35
N TYR A 89 20.63 7.57 -30.18
CA TYR A 89 20.76 7.53 -31.63
C TYR A 89 19.66 8.38 -32.28
N LEU A 90 20.06 9.39 -33.06
CA LEU A 90 19.12 10.28 -33.75
C LEU A 90 18.69 9.71 -35.11
N PRO A 91 17.38 9.66 -35.42
CA PRO A 91 16.88 9.00 -36.62
C PRO A 91 17.26 9.73 -37.92
N ASP A 92 17.23 11.07 -37.91
CA ASP A 92 17.41 11.88 -39.12
C ASP A 92 18.86 12.01 -39.57
N SER A 93 19.80 11.92 -38.63
CA SER A 93 21.24 12.12 -38.89
C SER A 93 22.08 10.86 -38.71
N GLY A 94 21.53 9.82 -38.06
CA GLY A 94 22.29 8.66 -37.60
C GLY A 94 23.34 9.00 -36.53
N LYS A 95 23.35 10.23 -36.01
CA LYS A 95 24.33 10.68 -35.02
C LYS A 95 24.12 9.96 -33.69
N LYS A 96 25.24 9.50 -33.13
CA LYS A 96 25.35 8.98 -31.75
C LYS A 96 25.65 10.15 -30.81
N LEU A 97 24.86 10.28 -29.73
CA LEU A 97 25.08 11.23 -28.65
C LEU A 97 25.25 10.44 -27.35
N GLU A 98 26.38 10.61 -26.67
CA GLU A 98 26.62 9.96 -25.38
C GLU A 98 26.16 10.88 -24.25
N VAL A 99 25.65 10.29 -23.18
CA VAL A 99 25.42 11.01 -21.93
C VAL A 99 26.80 11.40 -21.38
N ASP A 100 27.03 12.70 -21.27
CA ASP A 100 28.32 13.29 -20.85
C ASP A 100 28.38 13.59 -19.35
N TYR A 101 27.23 13.57 -18.67
CA TYR A 101 27.12 13.83 -17.24
C TYR A 101 26.14 12.88 -16.56
N ILE A 102 26.62 12.23 -15.50
CA ILE A 102 25.83 11.39 -14.60
C ILE A 102 25.99 11.94 -13.19
N GLU A 103 24.89 12.42 -12.63
CA GLU A 103 24.85 12.97 -11.28
C GLU A 103 24.63 11.85 -10.27
N THR A 104 25.41 11.82 -9.19
CA THR A 104 25.13 10.92 -8.06
C THR A 104 24.46 11.72 -6.94
N LYS A 105 23.27 11.29 -6.51
CA LYS A 105 22.53 11.91 -5.40
C LYS A 105 22.25 10.89 -4.32
N HIS A 106 22.17 11.35 -3.08
CA HIS A 106 21.44 10.63 -2.05
C HIS A 106 19.94 10.76 -2.33
N GLU A 107 19.22 9.63 -2.29
CA GLU A 107 17.77 9.64 -2.40
C GLU A 107 17.20 9.99 -1.02
N PHE A 108 16.60 11.19 -0.93
CA PHE A 108 15.84 11.60 0.24
C PHE A 108 14.37 11.37 -0.08
N ASP A 109 13.75 10.42 0.62
CA ASP A 109 12.30 10.27 0.62
C ASP A 109 11.71 11.05 1.82
N ASP A 110 10.55 11.68 1.61
CA ASP A 110 9.87 12.42 2.66
C ASP A 110 9.43 11.45 3.77
N GLY A 111 10.21 11.40 4.86
CA GLY A 111 9.99 10.49 5.99
C GLY A 111 11.16 9.56 6.31
N ILE A 112 12.16 9.47 5.43
CA ILE A 112 13.42 8.74 5.66
C ILE A 112 14.52 9.74 6.02
N PHE A 113 15.02 9.66 7.26
CA PHE A 113 15.99 10.63 7.76
C PHE A 113 17.41 10.31 7.34
N TYR A 114 17.75 9.03 7.31
CA TYR A 114 19.03 8.58 6.81
C TYR A 114 18.89 7.25 6.08
N SER A 115 19.38 7.24 4.85
CA SER A 115 19.44 6.05 4.02
C SER A 115 20.73 6.12 3.21
N ASP A 116 21.32 4.97 2.96
CA ASP A 116 22.44 4.80 2.04
C ASP A 116 22.00 4.73 0.57
N GLN A 117 20.68 4.72 0.34
CA GLN A 117 20.08 4.75 -0.98
C GLN A 117 20.58 5.98 -1.75
N GLN A 118 21.18 5.69 -2.90
CA GLN A 118 21.72 6.66 -3.82
C GLN A 118 21.18 6.39 -5.21
N THR A 119 21.20 7.44 -6.02
CA THR A 119 20.76 7.41 -7.40
C THR A 119 21.83 7.92 -8.34
N LYS A 120 22.01 7.24 -9.47
CA LYS A 120 22.67 7.78 -10.65
C LYS A 120 21.59 8.38 -11.54
N ASN A 121 21.62 9.70 -11.70
CA ASN A 121 20.63 10.46 -12.46
C ASN A 121 21.28 11.03 -13.72
N PHE A 122 20.63 10.85 -14.85
CA PHE A 122 21.06 11.47 -16.10
C PHE A 122 19.89 11.61 -17.06
N THR A 123 20.08 12.45 -18.08
CA THR A 123 19.09 12.63 -19.14
C THR A 123 19.72 12.26 -20.47
N PHE A 124 19.05 11.41 -21.24
CA PHE A 124 19.45 11.10 -22.61
C PHE A 124 19.42 12.39 -23.46
N PRO A 125 20.53 12.78 -24.10
CA PRO A 125 20.59 14.02 -24.87
C PRO A 125 19.87 13.88 -26.21
N GLY A 126 19.29 14.98 -26.68
CA GLY A 126 18.78 15.10 -28.05
C GLY A 126 17.60 14.18 -28.40
N VAL A 127 16.88 13.65 -27.41
CA VAL A 127 15.72 12.77 -27.65
C VAL A 127 14.65 13.51 -28.47
N THR A 128 14.33 12.95 -29.63
CA THR A 128 13.30 13.41 -30.55
C THR A 128 12.45 12.23 -31.02
N LYS A 129 11.39 12.50 -31.79
CA LYS A 129 10.58 11.45 -32.41
C LYS A 129 11.46 10.53 -33.27
N GLY A 130 11.38 9.22 -33.01
CA GLY A 130 12.15 8.16 -33.65
C GLY A 130 13.54 7.93 -33.04
N ALA A 131 13.93 8.71 -32.02
CA ALA A 131 15.20 8.49 -31.34
C ALA A 131 15.21 7.15 -30.60
N ILE A 132 16.38 6.52 -30.57
CA ILE A 132 16.61 5.27 -29.85
C ILE A 132 17.58 5.54 -28.71
N THR A 133 17.23 5.15 -27.49
CA THR A 133 18.17 5.14 -26.36
C THR A 133 18.69 3.73 -26.13
N ASP A 134 19.95 3.62 -25.73
CA ASP A 134 20.65 2.37 -25.44
C ASP A 134 21.42 2.57 -24.12
N LEU A 135 21.00 1.84 -23.09
CA LEU A 135 21.54 1.88 -21.74
C LEU A 135 22.14 0.52 -21.40
N LYS A 136 23.39 0.52 -20.94
CA LYS A 136 24.04 -0.64 -20.35
C LYS A 136 24.69 -0.26 -19.05
N TYR A 137 24.63 -1.14 -18.06
CA TYR A 137 25.35 -0.97 -16.80
C TYR A 137 25.49 -2.31 -16.08
N LYS A 138 26.33 -2.32 -15.04
CA LYS A 138 26.46 -3.44 -14.12
C LYS A 138 25.86 -3.09 -12.77
N GLU A 139 25.14 -4.04 -12.20
CA GLU A 139 24.68 -4.04 -10.82
C GLU A 139 25.45 -5.14 -10.07
N VAL A 140 26.29 -4.75 -9.11
CA VAL A 140 27.09 -5.69 -8.30
C VAL A 140 26.42 -5.86 -6.95
N ILE A 141 26.01 -7.10 -6.64
CA ILE A 141 25.30 -7.44 -5.40
C ILE A 141 26.27 -8.15 -4.47
N ASN A 142 26.38 -7.64 -3.24
CA ASN A 142 27.33 -8.14 -2.24
C ASN A 142 26.66 -9.03 -1.17
N GLU A 143 25.32 -9.18 -1.22
CA GLU A 143 24.55 -9.97 -0.27
C GLU A 143 23.67 -11.00 -1.03
N PRO A 144 23.97 -12.31 -0.96
CA PRO A 144 23.23 -13.36 -1.69
C PRO A 144 21.73 -13.45 -1.37
N HIS A 145 21.26 -12.89 -0.25
CA HIS A 145 19.84 -12.83 0.09
C HIS A 145 19.03 -11.84 -0.78
N PHE A 146 19.70 -10.96 -1.56
CA PHE A 146 19.06 -9.85 -2.30
C PHE A 146 19.13 -9.97 -3.82
N LEU A 147 19.03 -11.18 -4.37
CA LEU A 147 19.04 -11.39 -5.81
C LEU A 147 17.92 -10.63 -6.55
N GLY A 148 16.74 -10.51 -5.93
CA GLY A 148 15.65 -9.64 -6.36
C GLY A 148 14.69 -10.28 -7.37
N LEU A 149 13.96 -9.41 -8.07
CA LEU A 149 12.99 -9.79 -9.10
C LEU A 149 13.37 -9.23 -10.46
N PHE A 150 12.86 -9.88 -11.51
CA PHE A 150 12.86 -9.34 -12.87
C PHE A 150 11.41 -9.13 -13.32
N ARG A 151 11.09 -7.93 -13.79
CA ARG A 151 9.75 -7.61 -14.33
C ARG A 151 9.75 -7.81 -15.84
N PHE A 152 8.88 -8.69 -16.32
CA PHE A 152 8.59 -8.81 -17.75
C PHE A 152 7.73 -7.65 -18.25
N GLY A 153 6.78 -7.18 -17.42
CA GLY A 153 5.94 -6.02 -17.71
C GLY A 153 6.49 -4.73 -17.11
N THR A 154 6.26 -3.60 -17.78
CA THR A 154 6.63 -2.26 -17.30
C THR A 154 5.54 -1.24 -17.60
N TYR A 155 5.74 0.03 -17.24
CA TYR A 155 4.86 1.15 -17.61
C TYR A 155 4.95 1.54 -19.10
N ALA A 156 5.75 0.81 -19.89
CA ALA A 156 5.85 0.94 -21.33
C ALA A 156 5.73 -0.45 -22.01
N PRO A 157 5.23 -0.51 -23.26
CA PRO A 157 5.25 -1.75 -24.02
C PRO A 157 6.69 -2.22 -24.22
N THR A 158 6.91 -3.53 -24.20
CA THR A 158 8.24 -4.14 -24.35
C THR A 158 8.20 -5.17 -25.49
N GLU A 159 8.97 -4.93 -26.55
CA GLU A 159 9.04 -5.86 -27.69
C GLU A 159 9.73 -7.17 -27.32
N LYS A 160 10.80 -7.12 -26.53
CA LYS A 160 11.52 -8.31 -26.06
C LYS A 160 12.08 -8.10 -24.66
N ALA A 161 11.83 -9.06 -23.77
CA ALA A 161 12.44 -9.12 -22.45
C ALA A 161 13.15 -10.46 -22.24
N VAL A 162 14.38 -10.41 -21.74
CA VAL A 162 15.23 -11.60 -21.50
C VAL A 162 15.83 -11.54 -20.11
N LEU A 163 15.60 -12.57 -19.32
CA LEU A 163 16.30 -12.82 -18.07
C LEU A 163 17.21 -14.04 -18.26
N ARG A 164 18.50 -13.89 -17.98
CA ARG A 164 19.47 -14.99 -17.99
C ARG A 164 20.18 -15.03 -16.65
N ILE A 165 20.31 -16.21 -16.06
CA ILE A 165 21.12 -16.44 -14.86
C ILE A 165 22.11 -17.58 -15.10
N GLU A 166 23.39 -17.30 -14.90
CA GLU A 166 24.49 -18.26 -14.96
C GLU A 166 25.07 -18.44 -13.57
N PHE A 167 25.19 -19.69 -13.11
CA PHE A 167 25.60 -20.01 -11.75
C PHE A 167 26.38 -21.34 -11.67
N PRO A 168 27.24 -21.55 -10.66
CA PRO A 168 28.11 -22.71 -10.57
C PRO A 168 27.31 -23.98 -10.26
N LYS A 169 27.83 -25.15 -10.64
CA LYS A 169 27.13 -26.44 -10.40
C LYS A 169 26.87 -26.76 -8.93
N ASN A 170 27.65 -26.19 -8.02
CA ASN A 170 27.47 -26.38 -6.59
C ASN A 170 26.51 -25.35 -5.96
N VAL A 171 25.85 -24.50 -6.74
CA VAL A 171 24.82 -23.56 -6.27
C VAL A 171 23.46 -23.99 -6.81
N GLU A 172 22.43 -23.94 -5.96
CA GLU A 172 21.05 -24.20 -6.36
C GLU A 172 20.24 -22.90 -6.36
N ILE A 173 19.56 -22.62 -7.47
CA ILE A 173 18.70 -21.45 -7.66
C ILE A 173 17.24 -21.86 -7.60
N GLY A 174 16.45 -21.11 -6.82
CA GLY A 174 15.00 -21.19 -6.78
C GLY A 174 14.38 -19.99 -7.49
N PHE A 175 13.19 -20.18 -8.04
CA PHE A 175 12.42 -19.10 -8.66
C PHE A 175 10.91 -19.32 -8.57
N LYS A 176 10.17 -18.22 -8.60
CA LYS A 176 8.70 -18.20 -8.62
C LYS A 176 8.21 -17.13 -9.59
N GLU A 177 7.35 -17.52 -10.51
CA GLU A 177 6.68 -16.63 -11.46
C GLU A 177 5.35 -16.13 -10.89
N PHE A 178 5.00 -14.89 -11.22
CA PHE A 178 3.79 -14.20 -10.80
C PHE A 178 3.16 -13.47 -11.97
N HIS A 179 1.84 -13.61 -12.13
CA HIS A 179 1.04 -12.92 -13.15
C HIS A 179 1.52 -13.17 -14.59
N THR A 180 2.16 -14.33 -14.84
CA THR A 180 2.72 -14.69 -16.15
C THR A 180 1.74 -15.44 -17.05
N GLU A 181 0.51 -15.70 -16.60
CA GLU A 181 -0.47 -16.57 -17.28
C GLU A 181 -0.91 -16.02 -18.64
N ASN A 182 -0.79 -14.70 -18.83
CA ASN A 182 -1.20 -14.00 -20.04
C ASN A 182 -0.02 -13.62 -20.97
N ILE A 183 1.19 -14.07 -20.67
CA ILE A 183 2.37 -13.86 -21.52
C ILE A 183 3.05 -15.19 -21.85
N SER A 184 3.66 -15.27 -23.03
CA SER A 184 4.38 -16.47 -23.46
C SER A 184 5.84 -16.38 -23.05
N ILE A 185 6.21 -17.07 -21.98
CA ILE A 185 7.59 -17.17 -21.53
C ILE A 185 8.23 -18.46 -22.07
N ASN A 186 9.26 -18.31 -22.90
CA ASN A 186 10.13 -19.41 -23.32
C ASN A 186 11.26 -19.60 -22.28
N PHE A 187 11.14 -20.66 -21.47
CA PHE A 187 12.13 -21.02 -20.47
C PHE A 187 13.07 -22.13 -20.96
N GLN A 188 14.38 -21.92 -20.83
CA GLN A 188 15.42 -22.86 -21.24
C GLN A 188 16.43 -23.09 -20.12
N LYS A 189 16.86 -24.35 -19.98
CA LYS A 189 17.96 -24.76 -19.09
C LYS A 189 19.11 -25.32 -19.93
N GLU A 190 20.31 -24.84 -19.68
CA GLU A 190 21.54 -25.37 -20.26
C GLU A 190 22.52 -25.76 -19.16
N GLU A 191 23.13 -26.94 -19.31
CA GLU A 191 24.21 -27.40 -18.44
C GLU A 191 25.53 -27.28 -19.20
N LYS A 192 26.47 -26.50 -18.66
CA LYS A 192 27.85 -26.41 -19.15
C LYS A 192 28.78 -27.21 -18.24
N LYS A 193 30.08 -27.24 -18.57
CA LYS A 193 31.08 -28.02 -17.82
C LYS A 193 31.11 -27.63 -16.33
N ASN A 194 31.12 -26.32 -16.04
CA ASN A 194 31.30 -25.79 -14.68
C ASN A 194 30.09 -25.00 -14.15
N HIS A 195 29.15 -24.60 -15.01
CA HIS A 195 28.02 -23.75 -14.67
C HIS A 195 26.72 -24.28 -15.28
N ASN A 196 25.61 -23.89 -14.69
CA ASN A 196 24.26 -24.02 -15.22
C ASN A 196 23.77 -22.65 -15.69
N ILE A 197 22.94 -22.62 -16.72
CA ILE A 197 22.37 -21.39 -17.27
C ILE A 197 20.87 -21.58 -17.42
N TYR A 198 20.09 -20.68 -16.83
CA TYR A 198 18.65 -20.58 -17.00
C TYR A 198 18.31 -19.30 -17.76
N THR A 199 17.44 -19.39 -18.76
CA THR A 199 17.03 -18.26 -19.60
C THR A 199 15.52 -18.22 -19.75
N TRP A 200 14.91 -17.07 -19.46
CA TRP A 200 13.50 -16.77 -19.75
C TRP A 200 13.44 -15.68 -20.81
N THR A 201 12.73 -15.94 -21.90
CA THR A 201 12.51 -14.97 -22.98
C THR A 201 11.01 -14.76 -23.19
N THR A 202 10.57 -13.52 -23.26
CA THR A 202 9.21 -13.16 -23.69
C THR A 202 9.26 -12.05 -24.74
N GLU A 203 8.25 -12.00 -25.60
CA GLU A 203 8.11 -11.00 -26.64
C GLU A 203 6.74 -10.32 -26.56
N ASN A 204 6.66 -9.07 -27.02
CA ASN A 204 5.44 -8.27 -27.16
C ASN A 204 4.62 -8.14 -25.86
N VAL A 205 5.28 -7.77 -24.76
CA VAL A 205 4.61 -7.53 -23.48
C VAL A 205 3.92 -6.15 -23.50
N ALA A 206 2.62 -6.14 -23.22
CA ALA A 206 1.84 -4.91 -23.15
C ALA A 206 2.25 -4.03 -21.95
N LYS A 207 2.02 -2.71 -22.05
CA LYS A 207 2.25 -1.79 -20.93
C LYS A 207 1.26 -2.06 -19.79
N PHE A 208 1.74 -1.89 -18.57
CA PHE A 208 0.92 -1.70 -17.38
C PHE A 208 0.49 -0.24 -17.26
N SER A 209 -0.74 -0.03 -16.83
CA SER A 209 -1.28 1.31 -16.53
C SER A 209 -1.82 1.27 -15.12
N ALA A 210 -1.24 2.06 -14.22
CA ALA A 210 -1.75 2.20 -12.86
C ALA A 210 -3.15 2.84 -12.88
N GLU A 211 -3.96 2.47 -11.90
CA GLU A 211 -5.29 3.02 -11.69
C GLU A 211 -5.36 3.54 -10.25
N ASP A 212 -5.96 4.70 -10.03
CA ASP A 212 -6.20 5.22 -8.68
C ASP A 212 -7.00 4.19 -7.86
N ASP A 213 -6.71 4.10 -6.56
CA ASP A 213 -7.30 3.11 -5.66
C ASP A 213 -7.13 1.65 -6.13
N ALA A 214 -6.14 1.31 -6.96
CA ALA A 214 -5.79 -0.10 -7.23
C ALA A 214 -4.71 -0.59 -6.24
N GLU A 215 -4.51 -1.91 -6.18
CA GLU A 215 -3.37 -2.47 -5.45
C GLU A 215 -2.05 -2.13 -6.17
N ALA A 216 -0.93 -2.27 -5.45
CA ALA A 216 0.39 -1.98 -5.99
C ALA A 216 0.69 -2.78 -7.26
N ALA A 217 1.55 -2.24 -8.14
CA ALA A 217 1.80 -2.79 -9.48
C ALA A 217 2.22 -4.29 -9.47
N LEU A 218 2.86 -4.76 -8.40
CA LEU A 218 3.28 -6.16 -8.27
C LEU A 218 2.12 -7.16 -8.19
N TYR A 219 0.89 -6.73 -7.86
CA TYR A 219 -0.32 -7.57 -7.93
C TYR A 219 -0.80 -7.87 -9.36
N HIS A 220 -0.19 -7.23 -10.35
CA HIS A 220 -0.70 -7.25 -11.73
C HIS A 220 0.41 -7.43 -12.77
N LEU A 221 1.62 -6.95 -12.49
CA LEU A 221 2.74 -7.03 -13.42
C LEU A 221 3.27 -8.46 -13.53
N PRO A 222 3.46 -9.00 -14.75
CA PRO A 222 4.18 -10.27 -14.93
C PRO A 222 5.63 -10.10 -14.48
N HIS A 223 6.05 -10.91 -13.52
CA HIS A 223 7.40 -10.88 -12.98
C HIS A 223 7.84 -12.23 -12.43
N ILE A 224 9.13 -12.38 -12.19
CA ILE A 224 9.74 -13.56 -11.59
C ILE A 224 10.67 -13.13 -10.45
N ILE A 225 10.58 -13.84 -9.34
CA ILE A 225 11.50 -13.67 -8.20
C ILE A 225 12.52 -14.80 -8.24
N LEU A 226 13.80 -14.46 -8.18
CA LEU A 226 14.92 -15.41 -8.11
C LEU A 226 15.51 -15.39 -6.69
N HIS A 227 15.99 -16.54 -6.21
CA HIS A 227 16.74 -16.62 -4.97
C HIS A 227 17.76 -17.75 -4.99
N ILE A 228 18.84 -17.58 -4.24
CA ILE A 228 19.81 -18.65 -4.00
C ILE A 228 19.24 -19.53 -2.89
N LYS A 229 18.97 -20.80 -3.19
CA LYS A 229 18.42 -21.73 -2.21
C LYS A 229 19.50 -22.18 -1.24
N ASN A 230 20.60 -22.68 -1.78
CA ASN A 230 21.71 -23.24 -1.02
C ASN A 230 22.95 -23.36 -1.94
N TYR A 231 24.11 -23.65 -1.33
CA TYR A 231 25.29 -24.10 -2.06
C TYR A 231 25.95 -25.28 -1.35
N THR A 232 26.76 -26.03 -2.07
CA THR A 232 27.55 -27.14 -1.54
C THR A 232 29.02 -26.79 -1.50
N GLU A 233 29.63 -26.93 -0.33
CA GLU A 233 31.05 -26.74 -0.10
C GLU A 233 31.60 -27.87 0.78
N ASN A 234 32.73 -28.46 0.38
CA ASN A 234 33.36 -29.56 1.11
C ASN A 234 32.40 -30.72 1.47
N GLY A 235 31.45 -31.01 0.57
CA GLY A 235 30.44 -32.06 0.75
C GLY A 235 29.29 -31.72 1.72
N LYS A 236 29.22 -30.47 2.20
CA LYS A 236 28.13 -29.98 3.06
C LYS A 236 27.26 -28.99 2.28
N THR A 237 25.95 -29.14 2.39
CA THR A 237 24.99 -28.17 1.87
C THR A 237 24.77 -27.07 2.90
N ILE A 238 24.98 -25.83 2.49
CA ILE A 238 24.80 -24.63 3.30
C ILE A 238 23.55 -23.91 2.76
N PRO A 239 22.47 -23.82 3.55
CA PRO A 239 21.26 -23.13 3.13
C PRO A 239 21.47 -21.61 3.09
N ILE A 240 20.77 -20.96 2.17
CA ILE A 240 20.65 -19.49 2.07
C ILE A 240 19.18 -19.13 2.24
N LEU A 241 18.34 -19.39 1.23
CA LEU A 241 16.89 -19.11 1.23
C LEU A 241 16.08 -20.27 0.65
N ASN A 242 16.37 -21.53 1.04
CA ASN A 242 15.68 -22.69 0.48
C ASN A 242 14.24 -22.85 0.99
N ASN A 243 13.96 -22.39 2.21
CA ASN A 243 12.61 -22.38 2.80
C ASN A 243 12.51 -21.30 3.90
N VAL A 244 11.31 -21.15 4.47
CA VAL A 244 11.02 -20.10 5.48
C VAL A 244 11.91 -20.24 6.72
N ASN A 245 12.33 -21.46 7.10
CA ASN A 245 13.25 -21.62 8.24
C ASN A 245 14.62 -21.02 7.96
N ASP A 246 15.10 -21.05 6.71
CA ASP A 246 16.39 -20.48 6.34
C ASP A 246 16.31 -18.95 6.36
N LEU A 247 15.22 -18.37 5.83
CA LEU A 247 14.92 -16.94 5.95
C LEU A 247 14.86 -16.51 7.43
N TYR A 248 14.13 -17.25 8.26
CA TYR A 248 14.06 -16.94 9.68
C TYR A 248 15.41 -17.09 10.38
N SER A 249 16.20 -18.10 10.02
CA SER A 249 17.54 -18.29 10.59
C SER A 249 18.44 -17.09 10.28
N TRP A 250 18.33 -16.53 9.07
CA TRP A 250 19.01 -15.29 8.71
C TRP A 250 18.52 -14.12 9.55
N TYR A 251 17.21 -13.88 9.64
CA TYR A 251 16.65 -12.84 10.52
C TYR A 251 17.05 -12.99 11.99
N ALA A 252 17.03 -14.21 12.52
CA ALA A 252 17.46 -14.51 13.88
C ALA A 252 18.96 -14.21 14.08
N SER A 253 19.80 -14.45 13.05
CA SER A 253 21.23 -14.09 13.08
C SER A 253 21.45 -12.58 13.11
N LEU A 254 20.60 -11.81 12.43
CA LEU A 254 20.63 -10.34 12.45
C LEU A 254 20.15 -9.81 13.81
N ALA A 255 19.06 -10.37 14.33
CA ALA A 255 18.51 -9.99 15.63
C ALA A 255 19.45 -10.31 16.82
N LYS A 256 20.39 -11.24 16.66
CA LYS A 256 21.45 -11.53 17.64
C LYS A 256 22.54 -10.45 17.72
N GLN A 257 22.64 -9.58 16.71
CA GLN A 257 23.61 -8.49 16.67
C GLN A 257 23.10 -7.22 17.38
N VAL A 258 21.85 -7.21 17.82
CA VAL A 258 21.24 -6.10 18.57
C VAL A 258 21.98 -5.90 19.88
N ASP A 259 22.34 -4.66 20.19
CA ASP A 259 22.92 -4.29 21.47
C ASP A 259 21.88 -4.37 22.59
N GLU A 260 22.14 -5.24 23.57
CA GLU A 260 21.30 -5.48 24.74
C GLU A 260 21.98 -4.99 26.05
N SER A 261 22.99 -4.13 25.97
CA SER A 261 23.61 -3.50 27.15
C SER A 261 22.77 -2.34 27.71
N ASP A 262 23.08 -1.94 28.95
CA ASP A 262 22.59 -0.71 29.59
C ASP A 262 21.06 -0.54 29.67
N LEU A 263 20.32 -1.66 29.73
CA LEU A 263 18.85 -1.69 29.74
C LEU A 263 18.20 -1.19 31.04
N LYS A 264 18.99 -0.88 32.09
CA LYS A 264 18.48 -0.45 33.40
C LYS A 264 17.44 0.66 33.28
N LYS A 265 17.69 1.69 32.45
CA LYS A 265 16.75 2.81 32.32
C LYS A 265 15.47 2.42 31.58
N VAL A 266 15.57 1.54 30.59
CA VAL A 266 14.42 1.02 29.83
C VAL A 266 13.52 0.22 30.77
N TYR A 267 14.11 -0.63 31.60
CA TYR A 267 13.43 -1.45 32.60
C TYR A 267 12.73 -0.61 33.67
N GLU A 268 13.42 0.40 34.23
CA GLU A 268 12.81 1.34 35.18
C GLU A 268 11.56 2.03 34.60
N ILE A 269 11.62 2.48 33.34
CA ILE A 269 10.48 3.11 32.66
C ILE A 269 9.33 2.11 32.50
N ALA A 270 9.62 0.89 32.04
CA ALA A 270 8.62 -0.15 31.85
C ALA A 270 7.93 -0.51 33.18
N GLU A 271 8.70 -0.68 34.26
CA GLU A 271 8.18 -0.93 35.62
C GLU A 271 7.34 0.24 36.15
N ASP A 272 7.81 1.48 35.96
CA ASP A 272 7.12 2.69 36.40
C ASP A 272 5.77 2.89 35.71
N ILE A 273 5.67 2.50 34.44
CA ILE A 273 4.41 2.46 33.70
C ILE A 273 3.55 1.30 34.22
N ALA A 274 4.10 0.09 34.23
CA ALA A 274 3.35 -1.14 34.52
C ALA A 274 2.78 -1.18 35.94
N LYS A 275 3.46 -0.62 36.95
CA LYS A 275 2.99 -0.61 38.35
C LYS A 275 1.70 0.16 38.58
N LYS A 276 1.29 1.01 37.62
CA LYS A 276 0.04 1.78 37.67
C LYS A 276 -1.19 0.96 37.26
N TYR A 277 -0.97 -0.23 36.67
CA TYR A 277 -2.01 -1.04 36.05
C TYR A 277 -2.03 -2.45 36.61
N LYS A 278 -3.21 -3.07 36.63
CA LYS A 278 -3.40 -4.38 37.26
C LYS A 278 -3.26 -5.51 36.25
N THR A 279 -3.88 -5.36 35.08
CA THR A 279 -3.93 -6.43 34.08
C THR A 279 -2.77 -6.34 33.09
N ASN A 280 -2.38 -7.48 32.49
CA ASN A 280 -1.36 -7.50 31.45
C ASN A 280 -1.78 -6.67 30.23
N ARG A 281 -3.08 -6.66 29.90
CA ARG A 281 -3.61 -5.84 28.80
C ARG A 281 -3.41 -4.35 29.03
N GLU A 282 -3.79 -3.83 30.21
CA GLU A 282 -3.62 -2.41 30.55
C GLU A 282 -2.14 -2.00 30.59
N LYS A 283 -1.27 -2.87 31.12
CA LYS A 283 0.18 -2.65 31.15
C LYS A 283 0.76 -2.56 29.73
N ALA A 284 0.39 -3.51 28.86
CA ALA A 284 0.86 -3.55 27.49
C ALA A 284 0.38 -2.32 26.69
N GLU A 285 -0.89 -1.95 26.84
CA GLU A 285 -1.46 -0.75 26.24
C GLU A 285 -0.73 0.53 26.70
N ALA A 286 -0.44 0.66 28.00
CA ALA A 286 0.25 1.83 28.52
C ALA A 286 1.70 1.93 28.04
N ILE A 287 2.41 0.81 27.96
CA ILE A 287 3.78 0.76 27.40
C ILE A 287 3.76 1.10 25.91
N TYR A 288 2.79 0.55 25.16
CA TYR A 288 2.60 0.83 23.74
C TYR A 288 2.37 2.32 23.46
N ASN A 289 1.40 2.92 24.15
CA ASN A 289 1.12 4.36 24.02
C ASN A 289 2.33 5.21 24.41
N TRP A 290 3.08 4.81 25.45
CA TRP A 290 4.30 5.52 25.83
C TRP A 290 5.35 5.48 24.71
N VAL A 291 5.55 4.34 24.05
CA VAL A 291 6.49 4.25 22.91
C VAL A 291 6.05 5.16 21.76
N GLN A 292 4.77 5.10 21.36
CA GLN A 292 4.22 5.99 20.31
C GLN A 292 4.38 7.48 20.65
N GLU A 293 4.20 7.86 21.92
CA GLU A 293 4.24 9.27 22.36
C GLU A 293 5.66 9.80 22.63
N ASN A 294 6.63 8.93 22.89
CA ASN A 294 7.96 9.35 23.36
C ASN A 294 9.09 9.01 22.37
N ILE A 295 8.81 8.24 21.32
CA ILE A 295 9.78 7.88 20.31
C ILE A 295 9.30 8.42 18.96
N THR A 296 10.00 9.41 18.44
CA THR A 296 9.71 9.98 17.11
C THR A 296 10.12 8.98 16.04
N TYR A 297 9.21 8.70 15.09
CA TYR A 297 9.56 7.88 13.93
C TYR A 297 10.55 8.62 13.03
N VAL A 298 11.69 8.00 12.80
CA VAL A 298 12.79 8.53 11.99
C VAL A 298 13.39 7.32 11.29
N ALA A 299 13.10 7.15 9.99
CA ALA A 299 13.58 5.98 9.25
C ALA A 299 15.10 6.01 9.03
N PHE A 300 15.76 4.89 9.36
CA PHE A 300 17.17 4.62 9.15
C PHE A 300 17.34 3.29 8.39
N GLU A 301 17.81 3.35 7.15
CA GLU A 301 17.84 2.17 6.26
C GLU A 301 19.24 1.86 5.68
N ASP A 302 20.31 2.28 6.35
CA ASP A 302 21.69 2.09 5.87
C ASP A 302 22.18 0.63 6.02
N GLY A 303 22.42 -0.04 4.89
CA GLY A 303 22.98 -1.39 4.82
C GLY A 303 22.23 -2.39 5.70
N LEU A 304 22.96 -3.19 6.48
CA LEU A 304 22.32 -4.14 7.42
C LEU A 304 21.55 -3.43 8.54
N GLY A 305 21.81 -2.14 8.75
CA GLY A 305 20.99 -1.27 9.56
C GLY A 305 19.59 -1.04 9.02
N GLY A 306 19.21 -1.57 7.85
CA GLY A 306 17.82 -1.73 7.41
C GLY A 306 17.10 -2.95 8.02
N PHE A 307 17.85 -3.93 8.53
CA PHE A 307 17.30 -5.19 9.08
C PHE A 307 17.60 -5.39 10.58
N ILE A 308 18.72 -4.86 11.06
CA ILE A 308 19.15 -4.99 12.46
C ILE A 308 18.58 -3.81 13.27
N PRO A 309 17.71 -4.06 14.27
CA PRO A 309 17.27 -3.01 15.18
C PRO A 309 18.44 -2.41 15.97
N ARG A 310 18.38 -1.12 16.26
CA ARG A 310 19.23 -0.51 17.28
C ARG A 310 18.83 -0.99 18.67
N GLY A 311 19.80 -0.98 19.58
CA GLY A 311 19.59 -1.38 20.97
C GLY A 311 18.55 -0.53 21.68
N ALA A 312 17.68 -1.16 22.49
CA ALA A 312 16.57 -0.50 23.16
C ALA A 312 17.03 0.64 24.10
N ALA A 313 18.20 0.51 24.74
CA ALA A 313 18.79 1.57 25.55
C ALA A 313 19.10 2.83 24.72
N SER A 314 19.63 2.65 23.51
CA SER A 314 19.95 3.74 22.58
C SER A 314 18.69 4.45 22.09
N VAL A 315 17.70 3.69 21.60
CA VAL A 315 16.41 4.23 21.14
C VAL A 315 15.71 5.00 22.26
N CYS A 316 15.65 4.41 23.47
CA CYS A 316 15.09 5.07 24.64
C CYS A 316 15.88 6.32 25.03
N LYS A 317 17.20 6.32 24.99
CA LYS A 317 18.00 7.51 25.31
C LYS A 317 17.76 8.64 24.31
N ASN A 318 17.73 8.30 23.02
CA ASN A 318 17.72 9.26 21.92
C ASN A 318 16.33 9.74 21.53
N ARG A 319 15.26 9.02 21.93
CA ARG A 319 13.85 9.37 21.66
C ARG A 319 13.47 9.38 20.16
N TYR A 320 14.16 8.61 19.34
CA TYR A 320 13.79 8.37 17.95
C TYR A 320 14.17 6.96 17.50
N GLY A 321 13.41 6.42 16.54
CA GLY A 321 13.48 5.04 16.08
C GLY A 321 12.78 4.86 14.74
N ASP A 322 13.16 3.85 13.96
CA ASP A 322 12.37 3.36 12.83
C ASP A 322 11.48 2.16 13.26
N CYS A 323 10.97 1.39 12.31
CA CYS A 323 10.05 0.28 12.58
C CYS A 323 10.63 -0.82 13.46
N LYS A 324 11.80 -1.32 13.08
CA LYS A 324 12.52 -2.35 13.81
C LYS A 324 12.99 -1.85 15.18
N ASP A 325 13.39 -0.58 15.29
CA ASP A 325 13.78 0.03 16.57
C ASP A 325 12.63 0.10 17.57
N MET A 326 11.48 0.60 17.11
CA MET A 326 10.29 0.74 17.96
C MET A 326 9.71 -0.62 18.32
N ALA A 327 9.70 -1.58 17.38
CA ALA A 327 9.35 -2.96 17.66
C ALA A 327 10.31 -3.62 18.67
N ASN A 328 11.62 -3.38 18.55
CA ASN A 328 12.61 -3.90 19.48
C ASN A 328 12.45 -3.30 20.89
N LEU A 329 12.18 -1.99 20.99
CA LEU A 329 11.93 -1.34 22.26
C LEU A 329 10.69 -1.91 22.96
N LEU A 330 9.57 -2.09 22.22
CA LEU A 330 8.36 -2.74 22.73
C LEU A 330 8.63 -4.16 23.19
N TYR A 331 9.35 -4.94 22.39
CA TYR A 331 9.79 -6.30 22.72
C TYR A 331 10.54 -6.33 24.06
N VAL A 332 11.53 -5.46 24.26
CA VAL A 332 12.33 -5.40 25.49
C VAL A 332 11.48 -4.97 26.69
N MET A 333 10.68 -3.91 26.54
CA MET A 333 9.88 -3.37 27.64
C MET A 333 8.79 -4.33 28.12
N LEU A 334 8.07 -4.97 27.19
CA LEU A 334 6.97 -5.89 27.52
C LEU A 334 7.48 -7.18 28.17
N ASN A 335 8.53 -7.79 27.62
CA ASN A 335 9.10 -9.01 28.20
C ASN A 335 9.66 -8.75 29.61
N HIS A 336 10.27 -7.58 29.86
CA HIS A 336 10.77 -7.20 31.18
C HIS A 336 9.68 -7.22 32.26
N VAL A 337 8.47 -6.75 31.94
CA VAL A 337 7.34 -6.73 32.88
C VAL A 337 6.50 -8.02 32.87
N GLY A 338 7.02 -9.09 32.26
CA GLY A 338 6.41 -10.42 32.24
C GLY A 338 5.28 -10.60 31.22
N ILE A 339 5.23 -9.78 30.17
CA ILE A 339 4.24 -9.87 29.10
C ILE A 339 4.95 -10.44 27.85
N PRO A 340 4.62 -11.65 27.39
CA PRO A 340 5.26 -12.25 26.23
C PRO A 340 5.12 -11.36 25.00
N ALA A 341 6.25 -10.98 24.41
CA ALA A 341 6.31 -10.17 23.20
C ALA A 341 7.41 -10.69 22.27
N TYR A 342 7.23 -10.50 20.96
CA TYR A 342 8.09 -11.08 19.93
C TYR A 342 8.34 -10.10 18.79
N ARG A 343 9.61 -10.01 18.36
CA ARG A 343 10.00 -9.34 17.11
C ARG A 343 9.29 -10.04 15.94
N THR A 344 8.61 -9.28 15.09
CA THR A 344 7.71 -9.82 14.09
C THR A 344 7.93 -9.12 12.75
N TRP A 345 8.36 -9.88 11.74
CA TRP A 345 8.52 -9.40 10.37
C TRP A 345 7.20 -9.53 9.62
N ILE A 346 6.87 -8.52 8.82
CA ILE A 346 5.60 -8.48 8.10
C ILE A 346 5.72 -7.64 6.82
N GLY A 347 5.08 -8.11 5.75
CA GLY A 347 4.86 -7.30 4.57
C GLY A 347 3.66 -6.36 4.73
N THR A 348 3.75 -5.16 4.16
CA THR A 348 2.56 -4.33 3.93
C THR A 348 1.69 -4.93 2.82
N ARG A 349 0.46 -4.44 2.72
CA ARG A 349 -0.49 -4.82 1.66
C ARG A 349 0.01 -4.53 0.25
N ASP A 350 1.07 -3.75 0.07
CA ASP A 350 1.66 -3.50 -1.25
C ASP A 350 2.56 -4.64 -1.74
N ARG A 351 2.87 -5.62 -0.87
CA ARG A 351 3.61 -6.85 -1.23
C ARG A 351 2.63 -8.00 -1.42
N PRO A 352 2.48 -8.56 -2.64
CA PRO A 352 1.49 -9.62 -2.91
C PRO A 352 1.98 -11.03 -2.54
N TYR A 353 2.99 -11.17 -1.69
CA TYR A 353 3.65 -12.45 -1.44
C TYR A 353 3.28 -13.07 -0.09
N LEU A 354 3.39 -14.39 -0.03
CA LEU A 354 3.39 -15.22 1.16
C LEU A 354 4.80 -15.78 1.43
N TYR A 355 5.10 -16.08 2.68
CA TYR A 355 6.44 -16.55 3.07
C TYR A 355 6.80 -17.93 2.51
N ASP A 356 5.80 -18.80 2.35
CA ASP A 356 5.97 -20.15 1.83
C ASP A 356 6.12 -20.18 0.30
N GLU A 357 5.52 -19.22 -0.41
CA GLU A 357 5.65 -19.09 -1.86
C GLU A 357 7.03 -18.59 -2.29
N VAL A 358 7.59 -17.63 -1.54
CA VAL A 358 8.86 -16.97 -1.83
C VAL A 358 9.58 -16.68 -0.51
N PRO A 359 10.39 -17.59 0.03
CA PRO A 359 11.03 -17.42 1.33
C PRO A 359 12.22 -16.46 1.23
N THR A 360 11.97 -15.19 0.92
CA THR A 360 13.00 -14.16 0.75
C THR A 360 12.62 -12.88 1.49
N PRO A 361 13.58 -11.96 1.71
CA PRO A 361 13.30 -10.64 2.29
C PRO A 361 12.38 -9.77 1.41
N MET A 362 11.95 -10.24 0.23
CA MET A 362 10.97 -9.55 -0.59
C MET A 362 9.54 -9.68 -0.07
N VAL A 363 9.26 -10.62 0.84
CA VAL A 363 7.91 -10.82 1.39
C VAL A 363 7.55 -9.74 2.40
N ASP A 364 8.53 -9.25 3.14
CA ASP A 364 8.36 -8.23 4.16
C ASP A 364 9.11 -6.91 3.87
N ASN A 365 8.67 -5.87 4.55
CA ASN A 365 9.24 -4.51 4.52
C ASN A 365 8.96 -3.73 5.79
N HIS A 366 8.47 -4.41 6.82
CA HIS A 366 8.11 -3.79 8.07
C HIS A 366 8.38 -4.74 9.22
N MET A 367 8.68 -4.19 10.39
CA MET A 367 8.85 -4.95 11.61
C MET A 367 8.00 -4.35 12.72
N ILE A 368 7.18 -5.20 13.35
CA ILE A 368 6.26 -4.84 14.43
C ILE A 368 6.50 -5.75 15.64
N THR A 369 5.69 -5.58 16.69
CA THR A 369 5.68 -6.50 17.84
C THR A 369 4.40 -7.30 17.89
N ALA A 370 4.50 -8.60 18.07
CA ALA A 370 3.38 -9.45 18.46
C ALA A 370 3.46 -9.74 19.95
N THR A 371 2.39 -9.47 20.71
CA THR A 371 2.30 -9.81 22.13
C THR A 371 1.21 -10.84 22.39
N VAL A 372 1.41 -11.73 23.36
CA VAL A 372 0.44 -12.77 23.71
C VAL A 372 -0.16 -12.48 25.08
N ILE A 373 -1.45 -12.18 25.11
CA ILE A 373 -2.21 -11.86 26.32
C ILE A 373 -3.48 -12.70 26.31
N ASP A 374 -3.76 -13.43 27.39
CA ASP A 374 -4.95 -14.30 27.52
C ASP A 374 -5.13 -15.29 26.35
N ASN A 375 -4.00 -15.84 25.85
CA ASN A 375 -3.91 -16.72 24.66
C ASN A 375 -4.27 -16.06 23.32
N ASP A 376 -4.50 -14.74 23.30
CA ASP A 376 -4.70 -13.98 22.07
C ASP A 376 -3.38 -13.37 21.60
N THR A 377 -3.14 -13.37 20.28
CA THR A 377 -1.99 -12.70 19.69
C THR A 377 -2.42 -11.33 19.20
N ILE A 378 -1.87 -10.30 19.83
CA ILE A 378 -2.14 -8.92 19.51
C ILE A 378 -0.95 -8.37 18.72
N PHE A 379 -1.20 -7.93 17.50
CA PHE A 379 -0.22 -7.22 16.68
C PHE A 379 -0.24 -5.74 17.06
N ILE A 380 0.90 -5.21 17.48
CA ILE A 380 1.06 -3.80 17.83
C ILE A 380 2.21 -3.20 17.03
N ASP A 381 1.93 -2.08 16.41
CA ASP A 381 2.87 -1.35 15.56
C ASP A 381 3.22 -0.02 16.22
N GLY A 382 4.45 0.11 16.68
CA GLY A 382 4.92 1.34 17.33
C GLY A 382 5.00 2.52 16.36
N THR A 383 5.13 2.27 15.05
CA THR A 383 5.35 3.32 14.05
C THR A 383 4.08 3.94 13.55
N ASP A 384 2.98 3.17 13.53
CA ASP A 384 1.68 3.67 13.11
C ASP A 384 1.10 4.53 14.23
N SER A 385 1.47 5.81 14.20
CA SER A 385 1.09 6.78 15.22
C SER A 385 -0.42 6.85 15.32
N TYR A 386 -0.94 6.86 16.55
CA TYR A 386 -2.37 7.00 16.87
C TYR A 386 -3.25 5.77 16.64
N VAL A 387 -2.78 4.69 16.00
CA VAL A 387 -3.49 3.40 16.02
C VAL A 387 -3.56 2.92 17.47
N ASN A 388 -4.76 2.54 17.91
CA ASN A 388 -4.97 2.14 19.30
C ASN A 388 -4.50 0.70 19.54
N PHE A 389 -4.03 0.43 20.77
CA PHE A 389 -3.68 -0.92 21.21
C PHE A 389 -4.80 -1.94 20.92
N GLY A 390 -4.43 -3.08 20.32
CA GLY A 390 -5.38 -4.11 19.94
C GLY A 390 -5.89 -4.01 18.50
N MET A 391 -5.51 -2.96 17.76
CA MET A 391 -5.75 -2.84 16.33
C MET A 391 -4.42 -2.98 15.57
N PRO A 392 -4.33 -3.86 14.55
CA PRO A 392 -3.20 -3.86 13.65
C PRO A 392 -3.20 -2.58 12.78
N SER A 393 -2.06 -2.18 12.23
CA SER A 393 -1.99 -1.13 11.21
C SER A 393 -2.83 -1.51 10.00
N SER A 394 -3.57 -0.56 9.40
CA SER A 394 -4.54 -0.86 8.33
C SER A 394 -3.88 -1.56 7.14
N PHE A 395 -2.66 -1.14 6.80
CA PHE A 395 -1.83 -1.64 5.72
C PHE A 395 -1.16 -3.00 6.00
N THR A 396 -1.32 -3.59 7.19
CA THR A 396 -0.81 -4.95 7.52
C THR A 396 -1.90 -6.01 7.60
N GLN A 397 -3.17 -5.61 7.59
CA GLN A 397 -4.30 -6.54 7.64
C GLN A 397 -4.24 -7.54 6.49
N THR A 398 -4.64 -8.80 6.76
CA THR A 398 -4.58 -9.94 5.84
C THR A 398 -3.19 -10.48 5.51
N LYS A 399 -2.11 -9.80 5.91
CA LYS A 399 -0.74 -10.23 5.66
C LYS A 399 -0.30 -11.30 6.66
N GLU A 400 0.71 -12.07 6.29
CA GLU A 400 1.34 -13.03 7.19
C GLU A 400 2.41 -12.32 8.01
N ALA A 401 2.33 -12.51 9.33
CA ALA A 401 3.35 -12.11 10.27
C ALA A 401 4.27 -13.30 10.58
N LEU A 402 5.57 -13.13 10.39
CA LEU A 402 6.59 -14.08 10.83
C LEU A 402 7.03 -13.69 12.24
N ILE A 403 6.54 -14.41 13.24
CA ILE A 403 6.74 -14.14 14.66
C ILE A 403 7.92 -14.98 15.18
N GLY A 404 9.01 -14.34 15.57
CA GLY A 404 10.19 -15.03 16.12
C GLY A 404 10.02 -15.42 17.59
N ILE A 405 9.82 -16.71 17.87
CA ILE A 405 9.57 -17.24 19.23
C ILE A 405 10.87 -17.50 20.00
N SER A 406 11.87 -18.03 19.32
CA SER A 406 13.25 -18.24 19.80
C SER A 406 14.19 -18.27 18.60
N PRO A 407 15.52 -18.21 18.76
CA PRO A 407 16.42 -18.19 17.62
C PRO A 407 16.28 -19.37 16.63
N GLU A 408 15.67 -20.47 17.05
CA GLU A 408 15.43 -21.68 16.24
C GLU A 408 13.94 -21.90 15.91
N ARG A 409 13.03 -21.05 16.40
CA ARG A 409 11.58 -21.26 16.26
C ARG A 409 10.84 -19.97 15.91
N PHE A 410 9.99 -20.05 14.90
CA PHE A 410 9.02 -19.00 14.55
C PHE A 410 7.61 -19.57 14.39
N VAL A 411 6.64 -18.68 14.22
CA VAL A 411 5.26 -19.00 13.83
C VAL A 411 4.84 -18.02 12.74
N LEU A 412 4.18 -18.52 11.69
CA LEU A 412 3.45 -17.69 10.74
C LEU A 412 2.01 -17.50 11.24
N LYS A 413 1.54 -16.25 11.29
CA LYS A 413 0.16 -15.95 11.67
C LYS A 413 -0.40 -14.86 10.78
N LYS A 414 -1.59 -15.08 10.23
CA LYS A 414 -2.30 -14.07 9.44
C LYS A 414 -2.84 -12.97 10.35
N VAL A 415 -2.59 -11.71 10.00
CA VAL A 415 -3.14 -10.55 10.68
C VAL A 415 -4.64 -10.46 10.38
N PRO A 416 -5.50 -10.38 11.40
CA PRO A 416 -6.95 -10.32 11.19
C PRO A 416 -7.36 -8.99 10.57
N VAL A 417 -8.51 -9.01 9.88
CA VAL A 417 -9.18 -7.78 9.47
C VAL A 417 -9.97 -7.25 10.67
N GLN A 418 -9.79 -5.96 10.97
CA GLN A 418 -10.57 -5.27 11.99
C GLN A 418 -11.99 -5.01 11.47
N PRO A 419 -13.04 -5.46 12.19
CA PRO A 419 -14.41 -5.25 11.78
C PRO A 419 -14.80 -3.76 11.84
N ALA A 420 -15.74 -3.37 10.97
CA ALA A 420 -16.19 -1.99 10.82
C ALA A 420 -16.66 -1.32 12.12
N GLU A 421 -17.24 -2.07 13.06
CA GLU A 421 -17.74 -1.55 14.34
C GLU A 421 -16.62 -1.02 15.25
N LYS A 422 -15.37 -1.37 14.97
CA LYS A 422 -14.18 -0.84 15.67
C LYS A 422 -13.66 0.47 15.06
N SER A 423 -14.16 0.86 13.89
CA SER A 423 -13.79 2.08 13.16
C SER A 423 -15.05 2.87 12.81
N LYS A 424 -15.53 3.64 13.79
CA LYS A 424 -16.84 4.29 13.73
C LYS A 424 -16.75 5.80 13.81
N THR A 425 -17.57 6.48 13.02
CA THR A 425 -17.87 7.91 13.20
C THR A 425 -19.34 8.10 13.55
N LEU A 426 -19.60 8.77 14.69
CA LEU A 426 -20.92 9.22 15.11
C LEU A 426 -21.05 10.72 14.83
N ILE A 427 -22.04 11.13 14.05
CA ILE A 427 -22.29 12.53 13.66
C ILE A 427 -23.65 12.95 14.20
N ASN A 428 -23.67 14.01 15.00
CA ASN A 428 -24.91 14.64 15.48
C ASN A 428 -24.96 16.07 14.99
N THR A 429 -26.00 16.43 14.25
CA THR A 429 -26.14 17.75 13.63
C THR A 429 -27.50 18.34 13.99
N THR A 430 -27.53 19.56 14.53
CA THR A 430 -28.78 20.33 14.69
C THR A 430 -28.83 21.43 13.66
N ILE A 431 -29.89 21.51 12.86
CA ILE A 431 -30.05 22.48 11.77
C ILE A 431 -31.23 23.41 12.07
N THR A 432 -30.99 24.71 11.91
CA THR A 432 -32.03 25.75 11.85
C THR A 432 -32.00 26.44 10.48
N PHE A 433 -33.13 27.03 10.10
CA PHE A 433 -33.31 27.69 8.81
C PHE A 433 -33.74 29.14 9.02
N GLU A 434 -33.12 30.05 8.27
CA GLU A 434 -33.42 31.49 8.25
C GLU A 434 -33.13 32.04 6.85
N ASP A 435 -34.14 32.59 6.18
CA ASP A 435 -34.02 33.34 4.92
C ASP A 435 -33.16 32.67 3.82
N GLY A 436 -33.45 31.41 3.49
CA GLY A 436 -32.74 30.67 2.44
C GLY A 436 -31.41 30.05 2.89
N SER A 437 -30.90 30.46 4.06
CA SER A 437 -29.67 29.97 4.66
C SER A 437 -29.99 28.95 5.76
N ILE A 438 -29.02 28.10 6.06
CA ILE A 438 -29.10 27.22 7.24
C ILE A 438 -27.92 27.48 8.17
N LYS A 439 -28.19 27.39 9.47
CA LYS A 439 -27.17 27.29 10.52
C LYS A 439 -27.19 25.87 11.04
N ALA A 440 -26.04 25.24 11.17
CA ALA A 440 -25.94 23.89 11.73
C ALA A 440 -24.92 23.86 12.86
N SER A 441 -25.21 23.17 13.95
CA SER A 441 -24.23 22.85 14.99
C SER A 441 -23.97 21.35 14.93
N GLU A 442 -22.72 20.95 14.74
CA GLU A 442 -22.35 19.56 14.51
C GLU A 442 -21.29 19.09 15.50
N LYS A 443 -21.47 17.86 15.98
CA LYS A 443 -20.49 17.12 16.78
C LYS A 443 -20.24 15.75 16.14
N ARG A 444 -18.97 15.49 15.81
CA ARG A 444 -18.46 14.20 15.31
C ARG A 444 -17.62 13.53 16.38
N VAL A 445 -17.85 12.24 16.61
CA VAL A 445 -17.00 11.38 17.46
C VAL A 445 -16.45 10.25 16.59
N MET A 446 -15.14 10.19 16.45
CA MET A 446 -14.42 9.23 15.59
C MET A 446 -13.63 8.25 16.44
N THR A 447 -13.60 6.98 16.02
CA THR A 447 -12.90 5.87 16.69
C THR A 447 -12.21 4.97 15.66
N GLY A 448 -11.21 4.20 16.10
CA GLY A 448 -10.47 3.28 15.23
C GLY A 448 -9.80 4.01 14.06
N TYR A 449 -9.81 3.40 12.87
CA TYR A 449 -9.12 3.99 11.71
C TYR A 449 -9.74 5.30 11.23
N GLU A 450 -11.03 5.52 11.44
CA GLU A 450 -11.67 6.81 11.13
C GLU A 450 -11.08 7.96 11.94
N ARG A 451 -10.67 7.68 13.19
CA ARG A 451 -9.91 8.63 14.00
C ARG A 451 -8.48 8.78 13.48
N VAL A 452 -7.82 7.67 13.16
CA VAL A 452 -6.42 7.67 12.68
C VAL A 452 -6.28 8.50 11.41
N ASP A 453 -7.12 8.24 10.41
CA ASP A 453 -7.13 8.98 9.14
C ASP A 453 -7.32 10.48 9.36
N PHE A 454 -8.28 10.86 10.22
CA PHE A 454 -8.51 12.27 10.54
C PHE A 454 -7.30 12.90 11.25
N VAL A 455 -6.72 12.22 12.25
CA VAL A 455 -5.57 12.76 13.00
C VAL A 455 -4.35 12.92 12.09
N THR A 456 -4.09 11.93 11.24
CA THR A 456 -3.02 11.98 10.22
C THR A 456 -3.24 13.18 9.30
N ASP A 457 -4.42 13.31 8.70
CA ASP A 457 -4.75 14.44 7.84
C ASP A 457 -4.66 15.79 8.58
N TYR A 458 -5.12 15.83 9.83
CA TYR A 458 -5.06 17.03 10.67
C TYR A 458 -3.61 17.41 11.04
N LEU A 459 -2.67 16.48 11.10
CA LEU A 459 -1.27 16.81 11.38
C LEU A 459 -0.51 17.26 10.13
N TYR A 460 -0.72 16.57 9.01
CA TYR A 460 0.06 16.80 7.79
C TYR A 460 -0.56 17.88 6.89
N LYS A 461 -1.89 17.90 6.72
CA LYS A 461 -2.56 18.84 5.79
C LYS A 461 -2.95 20.15 6.45
N LYS A 462 -3.26 20.16 7.75
CA LYS A 462 -3.60 21.40 8.47
C LYS A 462 -2.38 22.28 8.74
N LYS A 463 -1.17 21.74 8.75
CA LYS A 463 0.06 22.50 9.08
C LYS A 463 0.17 23.81 8.28
N ASP A 464 -0.23 23.77 7.01
CA ASP A 464 -0.17 24.91 6.09
C ASP A 464 -1.52 25.59 5.85
N ASN A 465 -2.57 25.25 6.61
CA ASN A 465 -3.95 25.72 6.43
C ASN A 465 -4.59 26.20 7.76
N THR A 466 -5.56 27.09 7.67
CA THR A 466 -6.48 27.33 8.80
C THR A 466 -7.35 26.09 9.05
N GLU A 467 -7.96 25.99 10.24
CA GLU A 467 -8.88 24.89 10.55
C GLU A 467 -10.08 24.87 9.61
N GLU A 468 -10.59 26.04 9.23
CA GLU A 468 -11.68 26.15 8.26
C GLU A 468 -11.28 25.66 6.86
N GLU A 469 -10.10 26.05 6.35
CA GLU A 469 -9.60 25.59 5.05
C GLU A 469 -9.39 24.07 5.03
N PHE A 470 -8.82 23.52 6.11
CA PHE A 470 -8.66 22.09 6.28
C PHE A 470 -10.01 21.35 6.28
N LEU A 471 -11.00 21.81 7.05
CA LEU A 471 -12.32 21.16 7.09
C LEU A 471 -13.10 21.33 5.78
N ASN A 472 -12.94 22.46 5.09
CA ASN A 472 -13.56 22.68 3.77
C ASN A 472 -13.06 21.68 2.72
N THR A 473 -11.79 21.28 2.79
CA THR A 473 -11.21 20.29 1.87
C THR A 473 -11.45 18.85 2.31
N THR A 474 -11.44 18.60 3.62
CA THR A 474 -11.52 17.23 4.18
C THR A 474 -12.96 16.73 4.33
N LEU A 475 -13.89 17.56 4.83
CA LEU A 475 -15.29 17.16 5.03
C LEU A 475 -16.21 17.62 3.90
N ALA A 476 -15.93 18.80 3.32
CA ALA A 476 -16.67 19.38 2.19
C ALA A 476 -18.22 19.37 2.36
N LEU A 477 -18.70 19.79 3.54
CA LEU A 477 -20.12 19.76 3.90
C LEU A 477 -20.93 20.86 3.20
N GLY A 478 -22.17 20.54 2.82
CA GLY A 478 -23.12 21.52 2.28
C GLY A 478 -22.85 21.90 0.83
N ASN A 479 -22.46 23.17 0.59
CA ASN A 479 -22.17 23.72 -0.74
C ASN A 479 -20.88 24.57 -0.72
N ASN A 480 -20.54 25.19 -1.84
CA ASN A 480 -19.33 26.02 -1.96
C ASN A 480 -19.40 27.37 -1.23
N LYS A 481 -20.48 27.63 -0.46
CA LYS A 481 -20.67 28.80 0.40
C LYS A 481 -20.75 28.42 1.88
N THR A 482 -20.39 27.19 2.24
CA THR A 482 -20.28 26.76 3.65
C THR A 482 -19.14 27.50 4.33
N LYS A 483 -19.41 28.05 5.51
CA LYS A 483 -18.42 28.64 6.42
C LYS A 483 -18.40 27.85 7.72
N TYR A 484 -17.21 27.54 8.22
CA TYR A 484 -17.03 26.85 9.50
C TYR A 484 -16.72 27.87 10.59
N GLN A 485 -17.34 27.71 11.76
CA GLN A 485 -17.20 28.59 12.92
C GLN A 485 -17.09 27.74 14.19
N ASN A 486 -16.58 28.33 15.28
CA ASN A 486 -16.52 27.69 16.60
C ASN A 486 -15.89 26.28 16.59
N ILE A 487 -14.85 26.09 15.76
CA ILE A 487 -14.21 24.79 15.57
C ILE A 487 -13.48 24.40 16.86
N THR A 488 -13.74 23.18 17.33
CA THR A 488 -13.07 22.57 18.48
C THR A 488 -12.67 21.15 18.12
N VAL A 489 -11.39 20.84 18.30
CA VAL A 489 -10.83 19.50 18.13
C VAL A 489 -10.37 19.01 19.50
N SER A 490 -10.78 17.80 19.91
CA SER A 490 -10.29 17.20 21.15
C SER A 490 -8.81 16.84 21.03
N PRO A 491 -8.12 16.56 22.16
CA PRO A 491 -6.74 16.08 22.14
C PRO A 491 -6.57 14.84 21.23
N ILE A 492 -5.41 14.74 20.57
CA ILE A 492 -5.12 13.77 19.49
C ILE A 492 -4.10 12.69 19.91
N GLU A 493 -3.55 12.77 21.12
CA GLU A 493 -2.54 11.84 21.62
C GLU A 493 -3.03 10.38 21.63
N SER A 494 -2.11 9.44 21.48
CA SER A 494 -2.39 8.00 21.28
C SER A 494 -3.22 7.38 22.41
N LYS A 495 -3.04 7.86 23.65
CA LYS A 495 -3.80 7.42 24.82
C LYS A 495 -5.31 7.63 24.71
N TYR A 496 -5.76 8.55 23.84
CA TYR A 496 -7.18 8.79 23.60
C TYR A 496 -7.69 7.87 22.47
N LYS A 497 -8.74 7.10 22.77
CA LYS A 497 -9.36 6.16 21.81
C LYS A 497 -10.41 6.81 20.91
N GLU A 498 -10.83 8.02 21.27
CA GLU A 498 -11.86 8.76 20.57
C GLU A 498 -11.34 10.16 20.24
N LEU A 499 -11.78 10.68 19.11
CA LEU A 499 -11.59 12.08 18.74
C LEU A 499 -12.96 12.73 18.60
N THR A 500 -13.15 13.86 19.28
CA THR A 500 -14.33 14.72 19.11
C THR A 500 -13.97 15.94 18.28
N LEU A 501 -14.70 16.16 17.20
CA LEU A 501 -14.67 17.39 16.39
C LEU A 501 -16.04 18.06 16.51
N ALA A 502 -16.08 19.31 16.93
CA ALA A 502 -17.30 20.11 17.00
C ALA A 502 -17.12 21.43 16.25
N PHE A 503 -18.17 21.88 15.56
CA PHE A 503 -18.17 23.16 14.85
C PHE A 503 -19.60 23.61 14.52
N ASP A 504 -19.74 24.89 14.24
CA ASP A 504 -20.94 25.47 13.66
C ASP A 504 -20.72 25.75 12.17
N LEU A 505 -21.77 25.55 11.37
CA LEU A 505 -21.80 25.84 9.95
C LEU A 505 -22.79 26.97 9.68
N GLN A 506 -22.39 27.89 8.82
CA GLN A 506 -23.31 28.78 8.12
C GLN A 506 -23.28 28.43 6.63
N ILE A 507 -24.41 28.03 6.07
CA ILE A 507 -24.51 27.62 4.66
C ILE A 507 -25.52 28.51 3.95
N GLU A 508 -24.99 29.45 3.16
CA GLU A 508 -25.79 30.38 2.38
C GLU A 508 -26.40 29.71 1.15
N ASN A 509 -27.55 30.21 0.69
CA ASN A 509 -28.26 29.75 -0.51
C ASN A 509 -28.49 28.22 -0.54
N TYR A 510 -28.82 27.63 0.61
CA TYR A 510 -28.94 26.18 0.75
C TYR A 510 -30.36 25.68 0.51
N ALA A 511 -31.35 26.39 1.06
CA ALA A 511 -32.76 26.06 0.91
C ALA A 511 -33.40 26.92 -0.18
N LYS A 512 -34.41 26.36 -0.86
CA LYS A 512 -35.11 27.02 -1.96
C LYS A 512 -36.58 27.23 -1.62
N THR A 513 -37.01 28.49 -1.57
CA THR A 513 -38.42 28.87 -1.38
C THR A 513 -39.10 29.13 -2.73
N ILE A 514 -40.28 28.54 -2.94
CA ILE A 514 -41.12 28.70 -4.12
C ILE A 514 -42.56 28.90 -3.64
N GLY A 515 -43.07 30.12 -3.75
CA GLY A 515 -44.35 30.49 -3.12
C GLY A 515 -44.25 30.42 -1.60
N SER A 516 -45.21 29.73 -0.96
CA SER A 516 -45.23 29.45 0.49
C SER A 516 -44.32 28.29 0.92
N LYS A 517 -43.81 27.50 -0.03
CA LYS A 517 -43.08 26.25 0.26
C LYS A 517 -41.57 26.44 0.24
N THR A 518 -40.90 25.93 1.26
CA THR A 518 -39.44 25.89 1.37
C THR A 518 -38.95 24.45 1.31
N ILE A 519 -38.02 24.18 0.38
CA ILE A 519 -37.41 22.87 0.16
C ILE A 519 -36.00 22.87 0.76
N LEU A 520 -35.72 21.93 1.66
CA LEU A 520 -34.45 21.83 2.39
C LEU A 520 -33.96 20.37 2.43
N ASN A 521 -32.65 20.17 2.29
CA ASN A 521 -32.05 18.83 2.27
C ASN A 521 -31.24 18.58 3.55
N LEU A 522 -31.52 17.51 4.29
CA LEU A 522 -30.77 17.22 5.53
C LEU A 522 -29.43 16.50 5.28
N ASN A 523 -29.18 16.03 4.06
CA ASN A 523 -27.93 15.39 3.65
C ASN A 523 -26.86 16.44 3.27
N ILE A 524 -26.37 17.18 4.27
CA ILE A 524 -25.23 18.10 4.12
C ILE A 524 -23.91 17.34 3.91
N ASP A 525 -23.75 16.20 4.56
CA ASP A 525 -22.64 15.26 4.36
C ASP A 525 -23.04 14.21 3.31
N ARG A 526 -22.26 14.12 2.23
CA ARG A 526 -22.52 13.26 1.06
C ARG A 526 -21.36 12.33 0.77
N VAL A 527 -20.79 11.73 1.82
CA VAL A 527 -19.74 10.71 1.71
C VAL A 527 -20.11 9.64 0.68
N LEU A 528 -19.11 9.12 -0.04
CA LEU A 528 -19.21 8.17 -1.14
C LEU A 528 -19.93 8.65 -2.42
N SER A 529 -20.44 9.90 -2.48
CA SER A 529 -21.20 10.37 -3.66
C SER A 529 -20.39 10.49 -4.96
N LYS A 530 -19.05 10.57 -4.86
CA LYS A 530 -18.13 10.62 -6.01
C LYS A 530 -17.45 9.29 -6.31
N GLN A 531 -17.84 8.21 -5.63
CA GLN A 531 -17.10 6.95 -5.64
C GLN A 531 -17.56 5.96 -6.71
N LYS A 532 -18.28 6.42 -7.75
CA LYS A 532 -18.62 5.55 -8.88
C LYS A 532 -17.36 5.09 -9.60
N ILE A 533 -17.37 3.84 -10.02
CA ILE A 533 -16.32 3.22 -10.82
C ILE A 533 -16.67 3.36 -12.29
N ASP A 534 -15.70 3.77 -13.11
CA ASP A 534 -15.83 3.68 -14.56
C ASP A 534 -15.55 2.23 -15.00
N ILE A 535 -16.63 1.47 -15.26
CA ILE A 535 -16.56 0.03 -15.55
C ILE A 535 -15.96 -0.22 -16.94
N GLU A 536 -16.05 0.74 -17.87
CA GLU A 536 -15.54 0.56 -19.24
C GLU A 536 -14.01 0.62 -19.27
N THR A 537 -13.41 1.41 -18.40
CA THR A 537 -11.97 1.69 -18.41
C THR A 537 -11.21 0.98 -17.29
N ARG A 538 -11.82 0.78 -16.12
CA ARG A 538 -11.16 0.18 -14.95
C ARG A 538 -10.92 -1.32 -15.13
N LYS A 539 -9.67 -1.75 -14.93
CA LYS A 539 -9.22 -3.14 -15.09
C LYS A 539 -9.02 -3.86 -13.77
N TYR A 540 -8.57 -3.16 -12.74
CA TYR A 540 -8.18 -3.76 -11.47
C TYR A 540 -9.20 -3.52 -10.38
N ALA A 541 -9.26 -4.41 -9.39
CA ALA A 541 -10.07 -4.25 -8.20
C ALA A 541 -9.84 -2.88 -7.55
N LYS A 542 -10.86 -2.36 -6.87
CA LYS A 542 -10.74 -1.11 -6.11
C LYS A 542 -10.39 -1.41 -4.66
N LYS A 543 -9.18 -1.04 -4.24
CA LYS A 543 -8.68 -1.12 -2.87
C LYS A 543 -9.50 -0.22 -1.93
N ILE A 544 -9.69 -0.72 -0.71
CA ILE A 544 -10.21 0.01 0.45
C ILE A 544 -9.27 -0.29 1.63
N ASP A 545 -8.78 0.75 2.30
CA ASP A 545 -7.71 0.59 3.29
C ASP A 545 -8.17 -0.11 4.56
N HIS A 546 -9.41 0.16 5.00
CA HIS A 546 -10.02 -0.47 6.16
C HIS A 546 -11.56 -0.51 6.09
N GLN A 547 -12.15 -1.37 6.92
CA GLN A 547 -13.59 -1.38 7.15
C GLN A 547 -14.01 -0.23 8.08
N TYR A 548 -15.21 0.32 7.91
CA TYR A 548 -15.71 1.41 8.75
C TYR A 548 -17.24 1.55 8.74
N GLN A 549 -17.77 2.26 9.75
CA GLN A 549 -19.17 2.64 9.85
C GLN A 549 -19.32 4.13 10.16
N LYS A 550 -20.29 4.79 9.51
CA LYS A 550 -20.68 6.18 9.81
C LYS A 550 -22.17 6.23 10.16
N GLU A 551 -22.50 6.81 11.30
CA GLU A 551 -23.88 7.01 11.78
C GLU A 551 -24.16 8.48 11.99
N TYR A 552 -25.31 8.93 11.52
CA TYR A 552 -25.71 10.33 11.48
C TYR A 552 -27.09 10.48 12.12
N THR A 553 -27.21 11.41 13.05
CA THR A 553 -28.48 11.92 13.56
C THR A 553 -28.56 13.41 13.26
N THR A 554 -29.41 13.79 12.31
CA THR A 554 -29.60 15.19 11.91
C THR A 554 -30.97 15.67 12.35
N THR A 555 -31.03 16.58 13.30
CA THR A 555 -32.26 17.19 13.81
C THR A 555 -32.49 18.54 13.16
N PHE A 556 -33.58 18.69 12.40
CA PHE A 556 -34.03 19.97 11.88
C PHE A 556 -35.13 20.55 12.77
N ILE A 557 -34.92 21.78 13.24
CA ILE A 557 -35.93 22.52 14.01
C ILE A 557 -36.82 23.27 13.04
N VAL A 558 -38.11 22.91 13.01
CA VAL A 558 -39.11 23.59 12.17
C VAL A 558 -39.32 25.01 12.72
N PRO A 559 -39.11 26.07 11.91
CA PRO A 559 -39.26 27.44 12.39
C PRO A 559 -40.71 27.74 12.79
N GLU A 560 -40.89 28.68 13.71
CA GLU A 560 -42.22 29.14 14.11
C GLU A 560 -43.04 29.65 12.91
N GLY A 561 -44.32 29.29 12.87
CA GLY A 561 -45.21 29.61 11.76
C GLY A 561 -45.10 28.70 10.55
N TYR A 562 -44.16 27.74 10.52
CA TYR A 562 -44.09 26.75 9.45
C TYR A 562 -44.74 25.42 9.84
N THR A 563 -45.30 24.73 8.85
CA THR A 563 -45.80 23.37 8.96
C THR A 563 -45.02 22.43 8.04
N VAL A 564 -44.84 21.18 8.46
CA VAL A 564 -44.18 20.15 7.62
C VAL A 564 -45.20 19.57 6.66
N THR A 565 -44.94 19.70 5.36
CA THR A 565 -45.86 19.20 4.31
C THR A 565 -45.34 17.95 3.60
N SER A 566 -44.04 17.67 3.70
CA SER A 566 -43.46 16.45 3.13
C SER A 566 -42.18 16.05 3.87
N VAL A 567 -42.12 14.76 4.23
CA VAL A 567 -40.93 14.08 4.74
C VAL A 567 -40.59 12.94 3.79
N PRO A 568 -39.32 12.73 3.41
CA PRO A 568 -38.96 11.62 2.53
C PRO A 568 -39.27 10.25 3.13
N LYS A 569 -39.69 9.31 2.28
CA LYS A 569 -39.77 7.89 2.65
C LYS A 569 -38.36 7.30 2.85
N PRO A 570 -38.21 6.28 3.72
CA PRO A 570 -36.94 5.58 3.91
C PRO A 570 -36.36 5.05 2.59
N ILE A 571 -35.05 5.12 2.44
CA ILE A 571 -34.31 4.48 1.36
C ILE A 571 -33.15 3.72 1.96
N THR A 572 -33.10 2.42 1.65
CA THR A 572 -32.06 1.50 2.12
C THR A 572 -31.33 0.85 0.96
N PHE A 573 -30.10 0.42 1.21
CA PHE A 573 -29.40 -0.59 0.44
C PHE A 573 -28.70 -1.49 1.46
N ASP A 574 -29.10 -2.75 1.52
CA ASP A 574 -28.53 -3.72 2.46
C ASP A 574 -27.75 -4.76 1.66
N GLY A 575 -26.43 -4.64 1.68
CA GLY A 575 -25.51 -5.50 0.94
C GLY A 575 -24.49 -6.09 1.90
N LYS A 576 -23.99 -7.29 1.62
CA LYS A 576 -23.08 -7.99 2.54
C LYS A 576 -21.85 -7.15 2.92
N ASP A 577 -21.24 -6.51 1.94
CA ASP A 577 -19.96 -5.82 2.09
C ASP A 577 -20.09 -4.30 2.20
N TYR A 578 -21.26 -3.75 1.87
CA TYR A 578 -21.53 -2.31 1.95
C TYR A 578 -23.02 -2.04 1.91
N GLY A 579 -23.44 -0.97 2.59
CA GLY A 579 -24.83 -0.61 2.65
C GLY A 579 -25.09 0.75 3.28
N PHE A 580 -26.33 1.18 3.18
CA PHE A 580 -26.83 2.37 3.85
C PHE A 580 -28.31 2.23 4.23
N ASP A 581 -28.69 2.93 5.28
CA ASP A 581 -30.09 3.18 5.63
C ASP A 581 -30.25 4.69 5.88
N ILE A 582 -31.25 5.31 5.25
CA ILE A 582 -31.61 6.70 5.47
C ILE A 582 -33.13 6.76 5.67
N HIS A 583 -33.53 7.12 6.89
CA HIS A 583 -34.92 7.30 7.25
C HIS A 583 -35.13 8.59 8.06
N TYR A 584 -36.39 8.97 8.21
CA TYR A 584 -36.79 10.22 8.83
C TYR A 584 -37.97 9.98 9.74
N GLU A 585 -37.98 10.68 10.87
CA GLU A 585 -39.12 10.76 11.78
C GLU A 585 -39.49 12.22 12.01
N GLN A 586 -40.79 12.49 12.16
CA GLN A 586 -41.27 13.79 12.61
C GLN A 586 -41.75 13.64 14.05
N LYS A 587 -41.20 14.45 14.95
CA LYS A 587 -41.55 14.48 16.37
C LYS A 587 -41.74 15.93 16.79
N ASP A 588 -42.95 16.27 17.21
CA ASP A 588 -43.34 17.64 17.57
C ASP A 588 -42.97 18.63 16.44
N ASN A 589 -42.23 19.70 16.77
CA ASN A 589 -41.73 20.69 15.82
C ASN A 589 -40.34 20.34 15.24
N GLN A 590 -40.00 19.06 15.17
CA GLN A 590 -38.69 18.60 14.67
C GLN A 590 -38.85 17.51 13.61
N ILE A 591 -37.91 17.50 12.67
CA ILE A 591 -37.68 16.37 11.76
C ILE A 591 -36.29 15.81 12.06
N ILE A 592 -36.22 14.54 12.42
CA ILE A 592 -34.96 13.85 12.73
C ILE A 592 -34.67 12.89 11.58
N GLN A 593 -33.51 13.05 10.95
CA GLN A 593 -32.97 12.11 9.98
C GLN A 593 -31.99 11.17 10.69
N HIS A 594 -32.20 9.88 10.50
CA HIS A 594 -31.23 8.84 10.85
C HIS A 594 -30.60 8.34 9.55
N LYS A 595 -29.27 8.37 9.48
CA LYS A 595 -28.50 7.85 8.35
C LYS A 595 -27.37 6.96 8.84
N SER A 596 -27.24 5.77 8.30
CA SER A 596 -26.11 4.88 8.53
C SER A 596 -25.48 4.45 7.20
N ILE A 597 -24.16 4.32 7.18
CA ILE A 597 -23.38 3.82 6.03
C ILE A 597 -22.31 2.89 6.59
N TYR A 598 -22.11 1.74 5.97
CA TYR A 598 -21.04 0.81 6.34
C TYR A 598 -20.28 0.31 5.11
N ILE A 599 -18.99 0.03 5.31
CA ILE A 599 -18.09 -0.67 4.39
C ILE A 599 -17.41 -1.79 5.18
N ASN A 600 -17.71 -3.05 4.83
CA ASN A 600 -17.24 -4.27 5.48
C ASN A 600 -16.27 -5.07 4.58
N THR A 601 -15.61 -4.41 3.64
CA THR A 601 -14.61 -5.02 2.74
C THR A 601 -13.38 -4.15 2.59
N LEU A 602 -12.24 -4.77 2.27
CA LEU A 602 -10.97 -4.11 1.96
C LEU A 602 -10.75 -3.93 0.44
N ARG A 603 -11.70 -4.39 -0.38
CA ARG A 603 -11.68 -4.18 -1.84
C ARG A 603 -13.05 -4.43 -2.48
N ILE A 604 -13.28 -3.82 -3.64
CA ILE A 604 -14.37 -4.14 -4.55
C ILE A 604 -13.77 -4.88 -5.74
N GLU A 605 -14.18 -6.13 -5.94
CA GLU A 605 -13.73 -6.94 -7.07
C GLU A 605 -14.35 -6.45 -8.37
N LYS A 606 -13.72 -6.79 -9.50
CA LYS A 606 -14.19 -6.36 -10.81
C LYS A 606 -15.61 -6.82 -11.10
N GLU A 607 -15.93 -8.04 -10.67
CA GLU A 607 -17.24 -8.66 -10.84
C GLU A 607 -18.35 -7.95 -10.03
N ASP A 608 -17.97 -7.13 -9.05
CA ASP A 608 -18.88 -6.39 -8.16
C ASP A 608 -19.02 -4.89 -8.53
N PHE A 609 -18.38 -4.42 -9.61
CA PHE A 609 -18.42 -3.00 -9.98
C PHE A 609 -19.81 -2.48 -10.31
N GLU A 610 -20.63 -3.25 -11.02
CA GLU A 610 -22.02 -2.92 -11.30
C GLU A 610 -22.84 -2.82 -10.00
N ALA A 611 -22.63 -3.75 -9.07
CA ALA A 611 -23.30 -3.76 -7.77
C ALA A 611 -22.90 -2.54 -6.93
N TRP A 612 -21.61 -2.21 -6.89
CA TRP A 612 -21.09 -1.01 -6.23
C TRP A 612 -21.67 0.27 -6.84
N ASN A 613 -21.68 0.38 -8.17
CA ASN A 613 -22.26 1.54 -8.86
C ASN A 613 -23.77 1.67 -8.64
N SER A 614 -24.49 0.54 -8.51
CA SER A 614 -25.90 0.52 -8.13
C SER A 614 -26.11 1.05 -6.71
N PHE A 615 -25.29 0.61 -5.75
CA PHE A 615 -25.24 1.13 -4.39
C PHE A 615 -25.00 2.65 -4.38
N VAL A 616 -23.91 3.12 -5.02
CA VAL A 616 -23.58 4.56 -5.09
C VAL A 616 -24.69 5.36 -5.77
N LYS A 617 -25.29 4.85 -6.85
CA LYS A 617 -26.42 5.50 -7.54
C LYS A 617 -27.65 5.61 -6.63
N LYS A 618 -27.98 4.57 -5.86
CA LYS A 618 -29.10 4.57 -4.91
C LYS A 618 -28.82 5.52 -3.74
N LEU A 619 -27.59 5.57 -3.25
CA LEU A 619 -27.14 6.51 -2.21
C LEU A 619 -27.25 7.96 -2.69
N ILE A 620 -26.78 8.28 -3.89
CA ILE A 620 -26.95 9.62 -4.51
C ILE A 620 -28.44 9.97 -4.65
N LYS A 621 -29.29 9.01 -5.00
CA LYS A 621 -30.75 9.24 -5.07
C LYS A 621 -31.33 9.55 -3.69
N ALA A 622 -30.85 8.90 -2.63
CA ALA A 622 -31.24 9.17 -1.26
C ALA A 622 -30.76 10.56 -0.81
N TYR A 623 -29.52 10.94 -1.11
CA TYR A 623 -28.98 12.28 -0.84
C TYR A 623 -29.72 13.41 -1.54
N LYS A 624 -30.48 13.14 -2.61
CA LYS A 624 -31.31 14.15 -3.29
C LYS A 624 -32.69 14.35 -2.66
N LYS A 625 -33.03 13.58 -1.61
CA LYS A 625 -34.30 13.73 -0.91
C LYS A 625 -34.27 14.95 0.01
N SER A 626 -35.36 15.71 -0.04
CA SER A 626 -35.54 16.95 0.70
C SER A 626 -36.85 16.90 1.47
N ILE A 627 -36.87 17.55 2.64
CA ILE A 627 -38.08 17.89 3.35
C ILE A 627 -38.73 19.13 2.71
N ILE A 628 -40.03 19.30 2.92
CA ILE A 628 -40.76 20.51 2.51
C ILE A 628 -41.53 21.04 3.72
N ILE A 629 -41.33 22.32 4.00
CA ILE A 629 -42.09 23.09 4.99
C ILE A 629 -42.86 24.22 4.30
N GLU A 630 -43.99 24.62 4.86
CA GLU A 630 -44.87 25.66 4.33
C GLU A 630 -45.23 26.68 5.41
N LYS A 631 -45.07 27.97 5.09
CA LYS A 631 -45.34 29.10 5.99
C LYS A 631 -46.81 29.49 6.01
#